data_AF-A0A519W6R2-F1
#
_entry.id   AF-A0A519W6R2-F1
#
_cell.length_a   1.000
_cell.length_b   1.000
_cell.length_c   1.000
_cell.angle_alpha   90.00
_cell.angle_beta   90.00
_cell.angle_gamma   90.00
#
_symmetry.space_group_name_H-M   'P 1'
#
loop_
_entity.id
_entity.type
_entity.pdbx_description
1 polymer ?
#
loop_
_entity_poly.entity_id
_entity_poly.type
_entity_poly.pdbx_seq_one_letter_code
_entity_poly.pdbx_strand_id
1 'polypeptide(L)'
;MENEDVKILKKKPIFPVTPALQKYLRTYQREAKLPIGYNDLMQFNEAFPLMDKFGKDSLWEGPIYAQDLIETLHNGLKEIYANLKASGNLRIVEHKY
;
A
#
# COMPACT_ATOMS: atom_id res chain seq x y z
N MET A 1 12.79 13.07 -22.91
CA MET A 1 12.32 11.81 -23.52
C MET A 1 10.83 11.77 -23.24
N GLU A 2 10.01 11.84 -24.29
CA GLU A 2 8.57 11.65 -24.16
C GLU A 2 8.34 10.30 -23.49
N ASN A 3 7.68 10.28 -22.34
CA ASN A 3 7.19 9.05 -21.76
C ASN A 3 6.14 8.52 -22.73
N GLU A 4 6.48 7.47 -23.49
CA GLU A 4 5.45 6.71 -24.21
C GLU A 4 4.48 6.19 -23.15
N ASP A 5 3.32 6.84 -23.05
CA ASP A 5 2.29 6.49 -22.10
C ASP A 5 2.00 4.99 -22.24
N VAL A 6 2.31 4.22 -21.19
CA VAL A 6 2.02 2.79 -21.12
C VAL A 6 0.51 2.61 -21.31
N LYS A 7 0.09 2.27 -22.53
CA LYS A 7 -1.32 2.11 -22.87
C LYS A 7 -1.83 0.78 -22.33
N ILE A 8 -2.38 0.81 -21.13
CA ILE A 8 -2.96 -0.38 -20.48
C ILE A 8 -4.27 -0.79 -21.17
N LEU A 9 -4.17 -1.65 -22.19
CA LEU A 9 -5.31 -2.08 -23.03
C LEU A 9 -6.40 -2.84 -22.26
N LYS A 10 -6.06 -3.47 -21.12
CA LYS A 10 -6.96 -4.31 -20.32
C LYS A 10 -7.04 -3.86 -18.85
N LYS A 11 -7.06 -2.55 -18.61
CA LYS A 11 -7.21 -2.04 -17.24
C LYS A 11 -8.57 -2.48 -16.70
N LYS A 12 -8.57 -3.13 -15.54
CA LYS A 12 -9.82 -3.49 -14.86
C LYS A 12 -10.62 -2.20 -14.57
N PRO A 13 -11.93 -2.17 -14.84
CA PRO A 13 -12.77 -1.05 -14.44
C PRO A 13 -12.77 -0.90 -12.92
N ILE A 14 -12.80 0.34 -12.45
CA ILE A 14 -12.91 0.65 -11.03
C ILE A 14 -14.37 0.52 -10.64
N PHE A 15 -14.69 -0.44 -9.76
CA PHE A 15 -16.03 -0.62 -9.22
C PHE A 15 -16.15 0.12 -7.89
N PRO A 16 -17.03 1.13 -7.76
CA PRO A 16 -17.21 1.83 -6.49
C PRO A 16 -17.88 0.91 -5.47
N VAL A 17 -17.62 1.16 -4.19
CA VAL A 17 -18.35 0.51 -3.10
C VAL A 17 -19.77 1.10 -3.07
N THR A 18 -20.76 0.30 -3.42
CA THR A 18 -22.17 0.74 -3.42
C THR A 18 -22.69 0.90 -1.98
N PRO A 19 -23.73 1.72 -1.75
CA PRO A 19 -24.31 1.87 -0.41
C PRO A 19 -24.79 0.54 0.21
N ALA A 20 -25.33 -0.36 -0.62
CA ALA A 20 -25.75 -1.69 -0.19
C ALA A 20 -24.56 -2.55 0.27
N LEU A 21 -23.46 -2.55 -0.49
CA LEU A 21 -22.23 -3.26 -0.12
C LEU A 21 -21.62 -2.64 1.14
N GLN A 22 -21.56 -1.31 1.24
CA GLN A 22 -21.03 -0.64 2.42
C GLN A 22 -21.84 -0.98 3.68
N LYS A 23 -23.17 -0.99 3.59
CA LYS A 23 -24.05 -1.42 4.69
C LYS A 23 -23.72 -2.86 5.12
N TYR A 24 -23.57 -3.77 4.16
CA TYR A 24 -23.17 -5.15 4.45
C TYR A 24 -21.81 -5.20 5.16
N LEU A 25 -20.79 -4.51 4.64
CA LEU A 25 -19.46 -4.49 5.25
C LEU A 25 -19.50 -3.96 6.69
N ARG A 26 -20.28 -2.90 6.96
CA ARG A 26 -20.49 -2.37 8.31
C ARG A 26 -21.14 -3.40 9.25
N THR A 27 -22.26 -3.99 8.82
CA THR A 27 -23.01 -4.96 9.62
C THR A 27 -22.15 -6.14 10.07
N TYR A 28 -21.23 -6.59 9.21
CA TYR A 28 -20.36 -7.73 9.49
C TYR A 28 -18.93 -7.33 9.93
N GLN A 29 -18.71 -6.07 10.31
CA GLN A 29 -17.41 -5.56 10.79
C GLN A 29 -16.25 -5.81 9.80
N ARG A 30 -16.56 -5.71 8.50
CA ARG A 30 -15.62 -5.84 7.37
C ARG A 30 -15.27 -4.49 6.73
N GLU A 31 -15.78 -3.39 7.28
CA GLU A 31 -15.30 -2.05 6.95
C GLU A 31 -14.27 -1.64 8.01
N ALA A 32 -13.14 -1.07 7.56
CA ALA A 32 -12.12 -0.52 8.43
C ALA A 32 -11.61 0.80 7.84
N LYS A 33 -11.35 1.78 8.70
CA LYS A 33 -10.62 2.99 8.32
C LYS A 33 -9.14 2.69 8.44
N LEU A 34 -8.41 2.80 7.33
CA LEU A 34 -6.96 2.62 7.31
C LEU A 34 -6.28 3.95 7.68
N PRO A 35 -5.14 3.91 8.40
CA PRO A 35 -4.38 5.11 8.76
C PRO A 35 -3.74 5.78 7.55
N ILE A 36 -3.44 5.00 6.50
CA ILE A 36 -2.90 5.47 5.21
C ILE A 36 -3.56 4.70 4.06
N GLY A 37 -3.52 5.27 2.86
CA GLY A 37 -4.07 4.68 1.64
C GLY A 37 -3.06 4.67 0.49
N TYR A 38 -3.52 4.18 -0.67
CA TYR A 38 -2.69 4.08 -1.86
C TYR A 38 -2.15 5.42 -2.34
N ASN A 39 -2.94 6.49 -2.25
CA ASN A 39 -2.49 7.83 -2.66
C ASN A 39 -1.32 8.35 -1.82
N ASP A 40 -1.23 7.95 -0.54
CA ASP A 40 -0.11 8.33 0.33
C ASP A 40 1.18 7.63 -0.13
N LEU A 41 1.07 6.38 -0.60
CA LEU A 41 2.20 5.63 -1.17
C LEU A 41 2.68 6.18 -2.52
N MET A 42 1.89 7.02 -3.19
CA MET A 42 2.26 7.62 -4.48
C MET A 42 3.03 8.94 -4.33
N GLN A 43 3.31 9.39 -3.11
CA GLN A 43 4.00 10.65 -2.82
C GLN A 43 5.54 10.54 -2.81
N PHE A 44 6.11 9.50 -3.44
CA PHE A 44 7.56 9.37 -3.57
C PHE A 44 8.10 10.33 -4.65
N ASN A 45 9.35 10.77 -4.51
CA ASN A 45 10.00 11.68 -5.48
C ASN A 45 10.91 10.95 -6.46
N GLU A 46 11.49 9.84 -6.02
CA GLU A 46 12.46 9.05 -6.79
C GLU A 46 12.20 7.57 -6.54
N ALA A 47 12.76 6.71 -7.39
CA ALA A 47 12.73 5.27 -7.19
C ALA A 47 14.07 4.65 -7.62
N PHE A 48 14.38 3.47 -7.10
CA PHE A 48 15.62 2.73 -7.42
C PHE A 48 15.30 1.29 -7.84
N PRO A 49 16.09 0.68 -8.75
CA PRO A 49 15.86 -0.71 -9.15
C PRO A 49 16.11 -1.68 -7.99
N LEU A 50 15.20 -2.62 -7.81
CA LEU A 50 15.32 -3.69 -6.83
C LEU A 50 16.01 -4.90 -7.47
N MET A 51 17.12 -5.31 -6.88
CA MET A 51 17.85 -6.51 -7.30
C MET A 51 17.29 -7.73 -6.58
N ASP A 52 17.22 -8.87 -7.28
CA ASP A 52 16.90 -10.14 -6.65
C ASP A 52 18.05 -10.66 -5.77
N LYS A 53 17.81 -11.77 -5.07
CA LYS A 53 18.79 -12.41 -4.17
C LYS A 53 20.07 -12.90 -4.86
N PHE A 54 20.11 -12.95 -6.19
CA PHE A 54 21.26 -13.35 -6.99
C PHE A 54 21.95 -12.16 -7.66
N GLY A 55 21.53 -10.93 -7.34
CA GLY A 55 22.06 -9.72 -7.95
C GLY A 55 21.59 -9.50 -9.39
N LYS A 56 20.48 -10.12 -9.80
CA LYS A 56 19.85 -9.88 -11.10
C LYS A 56 18.73 -8.84 -10.98
N ASP A 57 18.59 -8.00 -11.99
CA ASP A 57 17.50 -7.02 -12.07
C ASP A 57 16.14 -7.75 -11.99
N SER A 58 15.30 -7.35 -11.02
CA SER A 58 13.97 -7.92 -10.85
C SER A 58 12.91 -7.28 -11.74
N LEU A 59 13.23 -6.15 -12.38
CA LEU A 59 12.31 -5.24 -13.08
C LEU A 59 11.33 -4.52 -12.15
N TRP A 60 11.56 -4.56 -10.84
CA TRP A 60 10.82 -3.78 -9.86
C TRP A 60 11.62 -2.56 -9.44
N GLU A 61 10.90 -1.50 -9.08
CA GLU A 61 11.48 -0.30 -8.50
C GLU A 61 10.99 -0.12 -7.06
N GLY A 62 11.89 0.31 -6.18
CA GLY A 62 11.62 0.69 -4.81
C GLY A 62 11.44 2.21 -4.72
N PRO A 63 10.32 2.73 -4.21
CA PRO A 63 10.11 4.16 -4.05
C PRO A 63 10.99 4.75 -2.93
N ILE A 64 11.45 5.98 -3.12
CA ILE A 64 12.23 6.78 -2.18
C ILE A 64 11.35 7.95 -1.72
N TYR A 65 11.08 7.97 -0.41
CA TYR A 65 10.25 8.99 0.23
C TYR A 65 11.12 9.96 1.02
N ALA A 66 10.59 11.18 1.25
CA ALA A 66 11.18 12.10 2.22
C ALA A 66 11.13 11.52 3.64
N GLN A 67 12.06 11.94 4.50
CA GLN A 67 12.26 11.37 5.83
C GLN A 67 11.04 11.55 6.76
N ASP A 68 10.37 12.70 6.67
CA ASP A 68 9.15 13.00 7.40
C ASP A 68 7.95 12.12 6.96
N LEU A 69 7.88 11.85 5.66
CA LEU A 69 6.83 11.03 5.08
C LEU A 69 7.03 9.54 5.36
N ILE A 70 8.27 9.03 5.25
CA ILE A 70 8.55 7.59 5.40
C ILE A 70 8.22 7.08 6.81
N GLU A 71 8.46 7.88 7.86
CA GLU A 71 8.11 7.52 9.23
C GLU A 71 6.59 7.39 9.40
N THR A 72 5.83 8.34 8.86
CA THR A 72 4.37 8.31 8.86
C THR A 72 3.81 7.11 8.10
N LEU A 73 4.33 6.84 6.90
CA LEU A 73 3.94 5.69 6.08
C LEU A 73 4.28 4.38 6.78
N HIS A 74 5.47 4.25 7.35
CA HIS A 74 5.90 3.01 7.99
C HIS A 74 5.02 2.67 9.20
N ASN A 75 4.71 3.66 10.04
CA ASN A 75 3.82 3.47 11.18
C ASN A 75 2.41 3.06 10.73
N GLY A 76 1.85 3.76 9.72
CA GLY A 76 0.56 3.40 9.15
C GLY A 76 0.54 1.99 8.56
N LEU A 77 1.59 1.58 7.83
CA LEU A 77 1.71 0.23 7.27
C LEU A 77 1.79 -0.84 8.37
N LYS A 78 2.53 -0.59 9.46
CA LYS A 78 2.61 -1.48 10.62
C LYS A 78 1.24 -1.68 11.27
N GLU A 79 0.48 -0.62 11.46
CA GLU A 79 -0.89 -0.69 11.98
C GLU A 79 -1.81 -1.51 11.06
N ILE A 80 -1.77 -1.27 9.75
CA ILE A 80 -2.54 -2.04 8.77
C ILE A 80 -2.16 -3.52 8.85
N TYR A 81 -0.86 -3.82 8.91
CA TYR A 81 -0.38 -5.20 9.04
C TYR A 81 -0.87 -5.88 10.32
N ALA A 82 -0.84 -5.18 11.46
CA ALA A 82 -1.35 -5.69 12.73
C ALA A 82 -2.86 -6.00 12.65
N ASN A 83 -3.62 -5.10 12.04
CA ASN A 83 -5.07 -5.27 11.84
C ASN A 83 -5.37 -6.50 10.98
N LEU A 84 -4.63 -6.69 9.88
CA LEU A 84 -4.84 -7.81 8.96
C LEU A 84 -4.37 -9.16 9.55
N LYS A 85 -3.22 -9.19 10.23
CA LYS A 85 -2.58 -10.44 10.66
C LYS A 85 -2.97 -10.87 12.07
N ALA A 86 -3.30 -9.92 12.93
CA ALA A 86 -3.44 -10.14 14.37
C ALA A 86 -4.76 -9.60 14.96
N SER A 87 -5.78 -9.37 14.12
CA SER A 87 -7.05 -8.76 14.53
C SER A 87 -6.87 -7.48 15.36
N GLY A 88 -5.82 -6.70 15.05
CA GLY A 88 -5.50 -5.43 15.73
C GLY A 88 -4.56 -5.52 16.94
N ASN A 89 -3.97 -6.68 17.23
CA ASN A 89 -2.96 -6.77 18.29
C ASN A 89 -1.60 -6.21 17.84
N LEU A 90 -1.37 -4.93 18.14
CA LEU A 90 -0.15 -4.18 17.80
C LEU A 90 1.12 -4.71 18.49
N ARG A 91 1.00 -5.44 19.63
CA ARG A 91 2.16 -6.00 20.36
C ARG A 91 2.96 -7.02 19.54
N ILE A 92 2.33 -7.62 18.52
CA ILE A 92 2.99 -8.58 17.62
C ILE A 92 3.86 -7.85 16.57
N VAL A 93 3.59 -6.56 16.31
CA VAL A 93 4.25 -5.78 15.26
C VAL A 93 5.45 -5.00 15.77
N GLU A 94 5.57 -4.78 17.08
CA GLU A 94 6.73 -4.09 17.71
C GLU A 94 8.07 -4.77 17.40
N HIS A 95 8.07 -6.08 17.11
CA HIS A 95 9.29 -6.86 16.85
C HIS A 95 9.59 -7.09 15.35
N LYS A 96 8.81 -6.48 14.44
CA LYS A 96 9.07 -6.57 12.99
C LYS A 96 9.80 -5.32 12.54
N TYR A 97 11.07 -5.52 12.21
CA TYR A 97 12.01 -4.54 11.67
C TYR A 97 11.64 -4.17 10.24
#